data_AF-A0A8E0R5Y4-F1
#
_entry.id   AF-A0A8E0R5Y4-F1
#
_cell.length_a   1.000
_cell.length_b   1.000
_cell.length_c   1.000
_cell.angle_alpha   90.00
_cell.angle_beta   90.00
_cell.angle_gamma   90.00
#
_symmetry.space_group_name_H-M   'P 1'
#
loop_
_entity.id
_entity.type
_entity.pdbx_description
1 polymer ?
#
loop_
_entity_poly.entity_id
_entity_poly.type
_entity_poly.pdbx_seq_one_letter_code
_entity_poly.pdbx_strand_id
1 'polypeptide(L)'
;MKKILCTALAACILLGGVLALPAFAETPAAIPADHEPRVLNELSGNAAFMRNLKAMLTKTATPFRVKSAKTKSPADAVGAAPAEGAVATLQLCTSFHPSEAPVNVDGHAFFIVTNVSDADLDVGGLLIAPGTAMTIGNRANRDEHGGLWYNLEGFYNYYIDDYYPDVHSMQVSLSQEQLDAFNAALPNCDKWSGVYNCVAFTTAIWNAVCADRLCPVLPTPEELTHSMSGYEGKVTEHPEIPYDYVVYYGYPATRSQDYQ
;
A
#
# COMPACT_ATOMS: atom_id res chain seq x y z
N MET A 1 55.77 -47.51 -33.63
CA MET A 1 55.83 -47.08 -32.22
C MET A 1 55.08 -45.75 -32.13
N LYS A 2 53.88 -45.70 -31.52
CA LYS A 2 53.64 -45.07 -30.20
C LYS A 2 54.42 -43.74 -30.05
N LYS A 3 53.86 -42.57 -29.74
CA LYS A 3 52.60 -42.17 -29.12
C LYS A 3 52.74 -40.64 -28.89
N ILE A 4 51.62 -39.91 -28.92
CA ILE A 4 51.32 -38.76 -28.04
C ILE A 4 51.95 -37.39 -28.35
N LEU A 5 51.04 -36.41 -28.41
CA LEU A 5 51.07 -35.03 -27.88
C LEU A 5 50.85 -33.91 -28.91
N CYS A 6 49.95 -33.01 -28.52
CA CYS A 6 49.66 -31.68 -29.09
C CYS A 6 48.55 -31.56 -30.14
N THR A 7 47.35 -32.04 -29.80
CA THR A 7 46.09 -31.43 -30.27
C THR A 7 45.27 -30.99 -29.06
N ALA A 8 45.55 -29.79 -28.54
CA ALA A 8 44.72 -29.11 -27.55
C ALA A 8 45.04 -27.61 -27.48
N LEU A 9 45.00 -26.91 -28.62
CA LEU A 9 44.89 -25.45 -28.66
C LEU A 9 43.93 -25.10 -29.80
N ALA A 10 42.98 -24.22 -29.53
CA ALA A 10 41.95 -23.69 -30.44
C ALA A 10 40.65 -24.50 -30.60
N ALA A 11 39.88 -24.69 -29.52
CA ALA A 11 38.44 -24.99 -29.64
C ALA A 11 37.59 -24.66 -28.36
N CYS A 12 37.92 -23.62 -27.60
CA CYS A 12 37.18 -23.28 -26.36
C CYS A 12 36.61 -21.84 -26.31
N ILE A 13 36.23 -21.25 -27.45
CA ILE A 13 35.63 -19.89 -27.48
C ILE A 13 34.13 -19.88 -27.82
N LEU A 14 33.46 -21.01 -28.08
CA LEU A 14 32.07 -20.97 -28.59
C LEU A 14 31.08 -21.93 -27.93
N LEU A 15 31.15 -22.14 -26.62
CA LEU A 15 30.02 -22.77 -25.89
C LEU A 15 29.68 -22.06 -24.59
N GLY A 16 28.49 -21.45 -24.57
CA GLY A 16 27.56 -21.62 -23.46
C GLY A 16 27.81 -20.76 -22.22
N GLY A 17 27.94 -19.44 -22.39
CA GLY A 17 27.87 -18.47 -21.30
C GLY A 17 26.56 -17.69 -21.28
N VAL A 18 25.41 -18.34 -21.49
CA VAL A 18 24.12 -17.73 -21.13
C VAL A 18 24.07 -17.74 -19.61
N LEU A 19 24.46 -16.62 -18.99
CA LEU A 19 24.11 -16.33 -17.61
C LEU A 19 22.58 -16.21 -17.57
N ALA A 20 21.91 -17.35 -17.37
CA ALA A 20 20.56 -17.37 -16.90
C ALA A 20 20.59 -16.76 -15.50
N LEU A 21 20.32 -15.47 -15.42
CA LEU A 21 19.82 -14.87 -14.18
C LEU A 21 18.69 -15.78 -13.70
N PRO A 22 18.63 -16.16 -12.41
CA PRO A 22 17.45 -16.84 -11.92
C PRO A 22 16.28 -15.92 -12.24
N ALA A 23 15.35 -16.40 -13.06
CA ALA A 23 14.03 -15.81 -13.10
C ALA A 23 13.58 -15.78 -11.65
N PHE A 24 13.36 -14.58 -11.09
CA PHE A 24 12.67 -14.45 -9.83
C PHE A 24 11.34 -15.15 -10.06
N ALA A 25 11.18 -16.37 -9.52
CA ALA A 25 9.88 -16.99 -9.43
C ALA A 25 9.06 -16.04 -8.55
N GLU A 26 8.06 -15.40 -9.13
CA GLU A 26 7.09 -14.63 -8.35
C GLU A 26 6.50 -15.58 -7.31
N THR A 27 6.66 -15.25 -6.04
CA THR A 27 6.02 -16.00 -4.96
C THR A 27 4.51 -15.92 -5.19
N PRO A 28 3.80 -17.06 -5.31
CA PRO A 28 2.35 -17.03 -5.47
C PRO A 28 1.70 -16.25 -4.33
N ALA A 29 0.69 -15.45 -4.64
CA ALA A 29 -0.08 -14.72 -3.64
C ALA A 29 -0.70 -15.70 -2.62
N ALA A 30 -0.64 -15.34 -1.34
CA ALA A 30 -1.15 -16.16 -0.25
C ALA A 30 -2.64 -15.87 0.01
N ILE A 31 -3.40 -16.88 0.44
CA ILE A 31 -4.78 -16.66 0.90
C ILE A 31 -4.74 -16.10 2.33
N PRO A 32 -5.24 -14.88 2.59
CA PRO A 32 -5.29 -14.32 3.93
C PRO A 32 -6.35 -15.03 4.78
N ALA A 33 -6.07 -15.21 6.07
CA ALA A 33 -7.07 -15.68 7.04
C ALA A 33 -8.14 -14.61 7.35
N ASP A 34 -9.37 -15.05 7.60
CA ASP A 34 -10.49 -14.23 8.08
C ASP A 34 -10.19 -13.61 9.46
N HIS A 35 -10.80 -12.47 9.76
CA HIS A 35 -10.60 -11.79 11.05
C HIS A 35 -11.12 -12.60 12.26
N GLU A 36 -10.42 -12.53 13.39
CA GLU A 36 -10.80 -13.21 14.65
C GLU A 36 -11.11 -12.19 15.77
N PRO A 37 -12.03 -12.48 16.72
CA PRO A 37 -12.37 -11.60 17.84
C PRO A 37 -11.20 -11.36 18.81
N ARG A 38 -10.97 -10.10 19.23
CA ARG A 38 -9.85 -9.78 20.14
C ARG A 38 -10.09 -8.58 21.08
N VAL A 39 -9.26 -8.53 22.13
CA VAL A 39 -9.08 -7.38 23.05
C VAL A 39 -7.77 -6.65 22.73
N LEU A 40 -7.85 -5.34 22.55
CA LEU A 40 -6.71 -4.48 22.23
C LEU A 40 -5.81 -4.15 23.42
N ASN A 41 -4.50 -4.18 23.18
CA ASN A 41 -3.48 -3.54 24.00
C ASN A 41 -2.75 -2.46 23.18
N GLU A 42 -3.46 -1.40 22.77
CA GLU A 42 -2.83 -0.25 22.12
C GLU A 42 -2.11 0.65 23.14
N LEU A 43 -0.92 1.13 22.77
CA LEU A 43 -0.25 2.21 23.48
C LEU A 43 -1.00 3.52 23.20
N SER A 44 -1.43 4.21 24.25
CA SER A 44 -2.09 5.52 24.18
C SER A 44 -1.27 6.62 24.90
N GLY A 45 -1.65 7.88 24.69
CA GLY A 45 -1.05 9.04 25.36
C GLY A 45 0.46 9.19 25.12
N ASN A 46 1.21 9.49 26.19
CA ASN A 46 2.64 9.79 26.10
C ASN A 46 3.48 8.65 25.50
N ALA A 47 3.10 7.39 25.72
CA ALA A 47 3.81 6.25 25.15
C ALA A 47 3.65 6.20 23.62
N ALA A 48 2.44 6.47 23.11
CA ALA A 48 2.17 6.58 21.68
C ALA A 48 2.95 7.74 21.04
N PHE A 49 2.95 8.90 21.70
CA PHE A 49 3.69 10.08 21.25
C PHE A 49 5.20 9.80 21.15
N MET A 50 5.81 9.23 22.19
CA MET A 50 7.25 8.92 22.19
C MET A 50 7.62 7.89 21.13
N ARG A 51 6.74 6.92 20.85
CA ARG A 51 6.91 5.96 19.75
C ARG A 51 6.90 6.65 18.38
N ASN A 52 5.94 7.56 18.15
CA ASN A 52 5.86 8.34 16.91
C ASN A 52 7.09 9.25 16.74
N LEU A 53 7.49 9.95 17.80
CA LEU A 53 8.67 10.82 17.78
C LEU A 53 9.95 10.02 17.50
N LYS A 54 10.13 8.86 18.14
CA LYS A 54 11.25 7.96 17.87
C LYS A 54 11.25 7.54 16.40
N ALA A 55 10.12 7.13 15.84
CA ALA A 55 10.03 6.77 14.43
C ALA A 55 10.44 7.92 13.50
N MET A 56 9.92 9.14 13.74
CA MET A 56 10.28 10.34 12.97
C MET A 56 11.77 10.67 13.01
N LEU A 57 12.41 10.54 14.19
CA LEU A 57 13.80 10.91 14.39
C LEU A 57 14.80 9.83 13.92
N THR A 58 14.39 8.56 13.88
CA THR A 58 15.33 7.44 13.69
C THR A 58 15.22 6.75 12.33
N LYS A 59 14.10 6.90 11.62
CA LYS A 59 13.91 6.19 10.35
C LYS A 59 14.25 7.06 9.15
N THR A 60 15.16 6.56 8.34
CA THR A 60 15.51 7.12 7.03
C THR A 60 15.01 6.17 5.93
N ALA A 61 14.41 6.72 4.88
CA ALA A 61 13.96 5.97 3.73
C ALA A 61 14.40 6.68 2.44
N THR A 62 14.55 5.91 1.37
CA THR A 62 14.76 6.42 0.01
C THR A 62 13.42 6.78 -0.64
N PRO A 63 13.38 7.67 -1.64
CA PRO A 63 12.16 7.96 -2.40
C PRO A 63 11.46 6.70 -2.92
N PHE A 64 10.13 6.74 -2.91
CA PHE A 64 9.31 5.72 -3.55
C PHE A 64 9.53 5.73 -5.07
N ARG A 65 9.75 4.54 -5.63
CA ARG A 65 9.94 4.36 -7.07
C ARG A 65 8.72 3.61 -7.61
N VAL A 66 7.72 4.38 -8.03
CA VAL A 66 6.45 3.84 -8.54
C VAL A 66 6.40 3.99 -10.05
N LYS A 67 6.15 2.88 -10.75
CA LYS A 67 5.87 2.90 -12.19
C LYS A 67 4.40 3.24 -12.40
N SER A 68 4.11 4.17 -13.30
CA SER A 68 2.74 4.48 -13.69
C SER A 68 2.15 3.37 -14.56
N ALA A 69 0.85 3.11 -14.39
CA ALA A 69 0.04 2.42 -15.40
C ALA A 69 0.08 3.21 -16.72
N LYS A 70 -0.01 2.51 -17.86
CA LYS A 70 -0.02 3.15 -19.18
C LYS A 70 -1.35 3.86 -19.40
N THR A 71 -2.43 3.24 -18.95
CA THR A 71 -3.78 3.82 -18.94
C THR A 71 -4.18 4.21 -17.52
N LYS A 72 -4.86 5.35 -17.38
CA LYS A 72 -5.35 5.85 -16.09
C LYS A 72 -6.76 6.37 -16.24
N SER A 73 -7.65 5.86 -15.41
CA SER A 73 -9.02 6.35 -15.29
C SER A 73 -9.06 7.60 -14.39
N PRO A 74 -10.00 8.54 -14.62
CA PRO A 74 -10.29 9.60 -13.65
C PRO A 74 -10.86 8.98 -12.37
N ALA A 75 -10.83 9.75 -11.28
CA ALA A 75 -11.52 9.37 -10.06
C ALA A 75 -13.04 9.33 -10.29
N ASP A 76 -13.68 8.38 -9.63
CA ASP A 76 -15.10 8.11 -9.71
C ASP A 76 -15.89 9.25 -9.05
N ALA A 77 -17.11 9.49 -9.53
CA ALA A 77 -18.05 10.35 -8.81
C ALA A 77 -18.51 9.66 -7.52
N VAL A 78 -18.89 10.45 -6.51
CA VAL A 78 -19.42 9.92 -5.24
C VAL A 78 -20.61 9.01 -5.51
N GLY A 79 -20.58 7.79 -4.95
CA GLY A 79 -21.64 6.80 -5.08
C GLY A 79 -21.73 6.13 -6.46
N ALA A 80 -20.79 6.38 -7.37
CA ALA A 80 -20.73 5.67 -8.63
C ALA A 80 -20.43 4.17 -8.40
N ALA A 81 -21.12 3.32 -9.15
CA ALA A 81 -20.77 1.91 -9.24
C ALA A 81 -19.40 1.76 -9.93
N PRO A 82 -18.66 0.65 -9.68
CA PRO A 82 -17.41 0.38 -10.38
C PRO A 82 -17.59 0.44 -11.90
N ALA A 83 -16.62 1.02 -12.59
CA ALA A 83 -16.65 1.14 -14.04
C ALA A 83 -16.68 -0.22 -14.73
N GLU A 84 -17.27 -0.30 -15.93
CA GLU A 84 -17.26 -1.51 -16.74
C GLU A 84 -15.82 -1.98 -17.00
N GLY A 85 -15.54 -3.25 -16.74
CA GLY A 85 -14.19 -3.84 -16.88
C GLY A 85 -13.24 -3.57 -15.71
N ALA A 86 -13.71 -2.92 -14.64
CA ALA A 86 -12.96 -2.83 -13.39
C ALA A 86 -12.86 -4.19 -12.70
N VAL A 87 -11.68 -4.50 -12.15
CA VAL A 87 -11.43 -5.69 -11.33
C VAL A 87 -11.37 -5.33 -9.84
N ALA A 88 -11.00 -4.09 -9.53
CA ALA A 88 -10.99 -3.54 -8.18
C ALA A 88 -11.46 -2.08 -8.16
N THR A 89 -11.85 -1.60 -6.98
CA THR A 89 -11.80 -0.17 -6.68
C THR A 89 -10.63 0.12 -5.75
N LEU A 90 -9.99 1.28 -5.95
CA LEU A 90 -8.99 1.82 -5.05
C LEU A 90 -9.52 3.12 -4.46
N GLN A 91 -9.80 3.09 -3.17
CA GLN A 91 -10.22 4.25 -2.41
C GLN A 91 -9.05 4.77 -1.58
N LEU A 92 -8.61 5.99 -1.84
CA LEU A 92 -7.63 6.71 -1.01
C LEU A 92 -8.38 7.38 0.13
N CYS A 93 -7.99 7.07 1.36
CA CYS A 93 -8.54 7.63 2.59
C CYS A 93 -7.50 8.53 3.27
N THR A 94 -7.95 9.63 3.84
CA THR A 94 -7.14 10.53 4.66
C THR A 94 -7.97 11.09 5.82
N SER A 95 -7.38 11.17 7.00
CA SER A 95 -7.94 11.91 8.14
C SER A 95 -6.85 12.73 8.80
N PHE A 96 -7.25 13.83 9.44
CA PHE A 96 -6.35 14.65 10.24
C PHE A 96 -7.12 15.27 11.40
N HIS A 97 -6.42 15.52 12.51
CA HIS A 97 -6.98 16.31 13.59
C HIS A 97 -6.50 17.76 13.43
N PRO A 98 -7.40 18.76 13.56
CA PRO A 98 -6.99 20.16 13.54
C PRO A 98 -5.91 20.46 14.57
N SER A 99 -4.90 21.24 14.17
CA SER A 99 -3.76 21.57 15.01
C SER A 99 -3.32 23.01 14.80
N GLU A 100 -2.94 23.68 15.87
CA GLU A 100 -2.33 25.02 15.83
C GLU A 100 -0.81 24.96 15.50
N ALA A 101 -0.27 23.76 15.27
CA ALA A 101 1.13 23.59 14.93
C ALA A 101 1.45 24.18 13.54
N PRO A 102 2.64 24.78 13.34
CA PRO A 102 3.03 25.33 12.02
C PRO A 102 3.04 24.31 10.88
N VAL A 103 3.20 23.03 11.20
CA VAL A 103 3.05 21.89 10.28
C VAL A 103 2.26 20.81 11.00
N ASN A 104 1.07 20.51 10.51
CA ASN A 104 0.23 19.46 11.07
C ASN A 104 0.63 18.10 10.51
N VAL A 105 1.31 17.30 11.32
CA VAL A 105 1.71 15.93 10.97
C VAL A 105 0.77 14.88 11.58
N ASP A 106 -0.28 15.31 12.27
CA ASP A 106 -1.25 14.41 12.86
C ASP A 106 -2.28 13.95 11.83
N GLY A 107 -2.77 12.74 12.01
CA GLY A 107 -3.61 12.05 11.05
C GLY A 107 -2.93 10.90 10.34
N HIS A 108 -3.63 10.35 9.35
CA HIS A 108 -3.16 9.20 8.59
C HIS A 108 -3.74 9.19 7.17
N ALA A 109 -3.03 8.52 6.26
CA ALA A 109 -3.50 8.25 4.92
C ALA A 109 -3.24 6.79 4.55
N PHE A 110 -4.21 6.15 3.90
CA PHE A 110 -4.17 4.75 3.54
C PHE A 110 -5.07 4.48 2.32
N PHE A 111 -5.01 3.26 1.80
CA PHE A 111 -5.92 2.79 0.77
C PHE A 111 -6.89 1.76 1.32
N ILE A 112 -8.07 1.69 0.72
CA ILE A 112 -8.95 0.52 0.72
C ILE A 112 -8.94 -0.01 -0.71
N VAL A 113 -8.63 -1.31 -0.87
CA VAL A 113 -8.74 -2.01 -2.16
C VAL A 113 -9.87 -3.01 -2.04
N THR A 114 -10.92 -2.86 -2.86
CA THR A 114 -12.07 -3.75 -2.87
C THR A 114 -12.05 -4.59 -4.14
N ASN A 115 -12.19 -5.91 -4.01
CA ASN A 115 -12.35 -6.81 -5.14
C ASN A 115 -13.80 -6.73 -5.67
N VAL A 116 -13.95 -6.23 -6.89
CA VAL A 116 -15.25 -6.11 -7.57
C VAL A 116 -15.43 -7.10 -8.71
N SER A 117 -14.47 -8.02 -8.88
CA SER A 117 -14.53 -9.12 -9.83
C SER A 117 -15.28 -10.33 -9.26
N ASP A 118 -15.46 -11.36 -10.09
CA ASP A 118 -16.09 -12.64 -9.73
C ASP A 118 -15.08 -13.74 -9.35
N ALA A 119 -13.80 -13.40 -9.23
CA ALA A 119 -12.72 -14.31 -8.86
C ALA A 119 -11.83 -13.75 -7.75
N ASP A 120 -11.03 -14.61 -7.12
CA ASP A 120 -9.99 -14.18 -6.18
C ASP A 120 -8.99 -13.24 -6.87
N LEU A 121 -8.62 -12.17 -6.18
CA LEU A 121 -7.82 -11.09 -6.74
C LEU A 121 -6.54 -10.88 -5.93
N ASP A 122 -5.39 -10.89 -6.59
CA ASP A 122 -4.12 -10.57 -5.95
C ASP A 122 -4.02 -9.06 -5.65
N VAL A 123 -3.96 -8.74 -4.37
CA VAL A 123 -3.69 -7.41 -3.85
C VAL A 123 -2.47 -7.49 -2.94
N GLY A 124 -1.33 -7.06 -3.49
CA GLY A 124 -0.06 -6.96 -2.78
C GLY A 124 0.50 -8.28 -2.25
N GLY A 125 0.27 -9.38 -2.97
CA GLY A 125 0.72 -10.72 -2.61
C GLY A 125 -0.28 -11.49 -1.75
N LEU A 126 -1.52 -10.99 -1.62
CA LEU A 126 -2.61 -11.64 -0.89
C LEU A 126 -3.84 -11.78 -1.81
N LEU A 127 -4.38 -12.99 -1.91
CA LEU A 127 -5.58 -13.29 -2.71
C LEU A 127 -6.84 -12.97 -1.92
N ILE A 128 -7.49 -11.85 -2.22
CA ILE A 128 -8.75 -11.46 -1.57
C ILE A 128 -9.97 -11.92 -2.40
N ALA A 129 -11.00 -12.39 -1.72
CA ALA A 129 -12.20 -12.99 -2.33
C ALA A 129 -13.12 -11.93 -2.96
N PRO A 130 -13.99 -12.31 -3.92
CA PRO A 130 -15.01 -11.41 -4.48
C PRO A 130 -15.83 -10.69 -3.41
N GLY A 131 -16.00 -9.37 -3.56
CA GLY A 131 -16.80 -8.54 -2.65
C GLY A 131 -16.14 -8.21 -1.31
N THR A 132 -14.91 -8.66 -1.08
CA THR A 132 -14.12 -8.31 0.12
C THR A 132 -13.13 -7.18 -0.17
N ALA A 133 -12.59 -6.59 0.88
CA ALA A 133 -11.67 -5.48 0.81
C ALA A 133 -10.51 -5.60 1.80
N MET A 134 -9.45 -4.87 1.49
CA MET A 134 -8.25 -4.82 2.33
C MET A 134 -7.75 -3.39 2.45
N THR A 135 -7.53 -2.95 3.68
CA THR A 135 -6.83 -1.68 3.90
C THR A 135 -5.33 -1.86 3.71
N ILE A 136 -4.66 -0.88 3.10
CA ILE A 136 -3.21 -0.88 2.89
C ILE A 136 -2.65 0.49 3.27
N GLY A 137 -1.84 0.52 4.33
CA GLY A 137 -1.24 1.72 4.88
C GLY A 137 0.28 1.66 4.93
N ASN A 138 0.91 2.83 5.10
CA ASN A 138 2.35 2.94 5.36
C ASN A 138 2.58 3.56 6.75
N ARG A 139 3.16 2.79 7.67
CA ARG A 139 3.33 3.15 9.09
C ARG A 139 4.69 2.75 9.63
N ALA A 140 5.25 3.58 10.50
CA ALA A 140 6.50 3.32 11.19
C ALA A 140 6.40 3.12 12.70
N ASN A 141 5.23 3.38 13.28
CA ASN A 141 5.02 3.45 14.72
C ASN A 141 4.51 2.12 15.30
N ARG A 142 5.01 1.00 14.78
CA ARG A 142 4.67 -0.36 15.21
C ARG A 142 5.97 -1.13 15.41
N ASP A 143 6.01 -1.98 16.43
CA ASP A 143 7.26 -2.65 16.82
C ASP A 143 7.61 -3.80 15.86
N GLU A 144 6.61 -4.53 15.36
CA GLU A 144 6.85 -5.61 14.39
C GLU A 144 7.40 -5.11 13.06
N HIS A 145 6.96 -3.92 12.60
CA HIS A 145 7.35 -3.44 11.27
C HIS A 145 7.25 -1.93 11.05
N GLY A 146 8.07 -1.45 10.11
CA GLY A 146 8.11 -0.06 9.68
C GLY A 146 8.07 0.10 8.17
N GLY A 147 6.88 0.20 7.60
CA GLY A 147 6.66 0.20 6.16
C GLY A 147 5.19 -0.11 5.85
N LEU A 148 4.94 -1.06 4.97
CA LEU A 148 3.62 -1.47 4.56
C LEU A 148 2.91 -2.30 5.63
N TRP A 149 1.61 -2.04 5.75
CA TRP A 149 0.67 -2.77 6.59
C TRP A 149 -0.58 -3.06 5.78
N TYR A 150 -1.12 -4.26 5.98
CA TYR A 150 -2.34 -4.76 5.36
C TYR A 150 -3.34 -5.04 6.47
N ASN A 151 -4.56 -4.57 6.29
CA ASN A 151 -5.69 -4.64 7.20
C ASN A 151 -5.54 -4.02 8.60
N LEU A 152 -4.45 -3.30 8.87
CA LEU A 152 -4.22 -2.66 10.16
C LEU A 152 -5.21 -1.51 10.41
N GLU A 153 -5.56 -0.74 9.39
CA GLU A 153 -6.54 0.34 9.52
C GLU A 153 -7.95 -0.20 9.78
N GLY A 154 -8.35 -1.27 9.09
CA GLY A 154 -9.58 -2.01 9.36
C GLY A 154 -9.62 -2.53 10.80
N PHE A 155 -8.53 -3.15 11.26
CA PHE A 155 -8.41 -3.64 12.63
C PHE A 155 -8.65 -2.53 13.67
N TYR A 156 -8.04 -1.36 13.48
CA TYR A 156 -8.26 -0.24 14.40
C TYR A 156 -9.67 0.30 14.36
N ASN A 157 -10.23 0.47 13.16
CA ASN A 157 -11.59 0.96 13.01
C ASN A 157 -12.61 0.00 13.65
N TYR A 158 -12.35 -1.31 13.59
CA TYR A 158 -13.25 -2.33 14.12
C TYR A 158 -13.20 -2.42 15.66
N TYR A 159 -12.02 -2.32 16.26
CA TYR A 159 -11.84 -2.57 17.69
C TYR A 159 -11.73 -1.32 18.57
N ILE A 160 -11.49 -0.15 17.98
CA ILE A 160 -11.40 1.11 18.71
C ILE A 160 -12.52 2.01 18.22
N ASP A 161 -13.48 2.25 19.12
CA ASP A 161 -14.55 3.22 18.90
C ASP A 161 -13.94 4.59 18.52
N ASP A 162 -14.48 5.19 17.47
CA ASP A 162 -14.10 6.51 16.97
C ASP A 162 -12.60 6.68 16.67
N TYR A 163 -11.90 5.64 16.20
CA TYR A 163 -10.48 5.77 15.80
C TYR A 163 -10.27 6.63 14.56
N TYR A 164 -11.22 6.60 13.63
CA TYR A 164 -11.20 7.34 12.37
C TYR A 164 -12.48 8.15 12.20
N PRO A 165 -12.72 9.17 13.05
CA PRO A 165 -14.00 9.86 13.09
C PRO A 165 -14.22 10.70 11.82
N ASP A 166 -13.17 11.35 11.31
CA ASP A 166 -13.25 12.34 10.22
C ASP A 166 -12.40 11.94 9.00
N VAL A 167 -12.76 10.83 8.34
CA VAL A 167 -12.10 10.36 7.13
C VAL A 167 -12.74 10.95 5.88
N HIS A 168 -11.89 11.47 4.99
CA HIS A 168 -12.24 11.87 3.64
C HIS A 168 -11.65 10.86 2.67
N SER A 169 -12.34 10.58 1.57
CA SER A 169 -11.84 9.66 0.56
C SER A 169 -12.16 10.06 -0.88
N MET A 170 -11.36 9.55 -1.80
CA MET A 170 -11.61 9.57 -3.24
C MET A 170 -11.40 8.17 -3.79
N GLN A 171 -12.21 7.76 -4.75
CA GLN A 171 -12.15 6.41 -5.35
C GLN A 171 -11.76 6.48 -6.82
N VAL A 172 -11.05 5.46 -7.30
CA VAL A 172 -10.90 5.18 -8.72
C VAL A 172 -11.16 3.70 -9.00
N SER A 173 -11.93 3.43 -10.05
CA SER A 173 -12.09 2.07 -10.60
C SER A 173 -10.82 1.64 -11.32
N LEU A 174 -10.29 0.47 -10.95
CA LEU A 174 -9.06 -0.09 -11.51
C LEU A 174 -9.36 -1.17 -12.55
N SER A 175 -8.85 -1.00 -13.76
CA SER A 175 -8.61 -2.12 -14.67
C SER A 175 -7.50 -3.04 -14.13
N GLN A 176 -7.39 -4.25 -14.69
CA GLN A 176 -6.31 -5.17 -14.33
C GLN A 176 -4.92 -4.53 -14.51
N GLU A 177 -4.71 -3.75 -15.57
CA GLU A 177 -3.43 -3.07 -15.81
C GLU A 177 -3.08 -2.06 -14.69
N GLN A 178 -4.07 -1.32 -14.20
CA GLN A 178 -3.87 -0.37 -13.11
C GLN A 178 -3.63 -1.09 -11.78
N LEU A 179 -4.30 -2.21 -11.53
CA LEU A 179 -4.03 -3.06 -10.35
C LEU A 179 -2.63 -3.67 -10.41
N ASP A 180 -2.16 -4.12 -11.57
CA ASP A 180 -0.80 -4.62 -11.75
C ASP A 180 0.24 -3.53 -11.43
N ALA A 181 -0.03 -2.28 -11.84
CA ALA A 181 0.82 -1.14 -11.50
C ALA A 181 0.80 -0.82 -10.00
N PHE A 182 -0.37 -0.94 -9.35
CA PHE A 182 -0.52 -0.85 -7.89
C PHE A 182 0.34 -1.92 -7.20
N ASN A 183 0.18 -3.20 -7.56
CA ASN A 183 0.91 -4.31 -6.97
C ASN A 183 2.43 -4.19 -7.17
N ALA A 184 2.87 -3.80 -8.38
CA ALA A 184 4.29 -3.58 -8.68
C ALA A 184 4.91 -2.40 -7.90
N ALA A 185 4.10 -1.49 -7.37
CA ALA A 185 4.56 -0.36 -6.56
C ALA A 185 4.92 -0.79 -5.13
N LEU A 186 4.15 -1.70 -4.53
CA LEU A 186 4.23 -2.07 -3.12
C LEU A 186 5.64 -2.49 -2.65
N PRO A 187 6.40 -3.37 -3.32
CA PRO A 187 7.76 -3.70 -2.89
C PRO A 187 8.69 -2.48 -2.80
N ASN A 188 8.42 -1.41 -3.56
CA ASN A 188 9.20 -0.17 -3.53
C ASN A 188 8.73 0.81 -2.45
N CYS A 189 7.64 0.50 -1.75
CA CYS A 189 6.99 1.32 -0.74
C CYS A 189 7.11 0.74 0.68
N ASP A 190 7.70 -0.44 0.85
CA ASP A 190 7.89 -1.08 2.16
C ASP A 190 9.05 -0.47 2.97
N LYS A 191 8.87 0.79 3.32
CA LYS A 191 9.80 1.62 4.08
C LYS A 191 9.08 2.88 4.52
N TRP A 192 9.63 3.56 5.53
CA TRP A 192 9.03 4.77 6.06
C TRP A 192 10.09 5.76 6.54
N SER A 193 9.84 7.05 6.33
CA SER A 193 10.53 8.16 7.00
C SER A 193 9.55 9.32 7.21
N GLY A 194 9.97 10.39 7.89
CA GLY A 194 9.13 11.58 8.07
C GLY A 194 8.66 12.23 6.75
N VAL A 195 9.39 12.02 5.64
CA VAL A 195 9.03 12.56 4.30
C VAL A 195 8.54 11.49 3.32
N TYR A 196 8.90 10.22 3.53
CA TYR A 196 8.38 9.07 2.78
C TYR A 196 7.46 8.30 3.72
N ASN A 197 6.32 8.92 4.02
CA ASN A 197 5.33 8.48 5.00
C ASN A 197 4.02 8.04 4.32
N CYS A 198 2.95 7.90 5.09
CA CYS A 198 1.60 7.57 4.62
C CYS A 198 1.12 8.44 3.45
N VAL A 199 1.28 9.76 3.52
CA VAL A 199 0.82 10.69 2.47
C VAL A 199 1.68 10.59 1.22
N ALA A 200 3.01 10.51 1.38
CA ALA A 200 3.89 10.29 0.24
C ALA A 200 3.61 8.95 -0.46
N PHE A 201 3.27 7.92 0.33
CA PHE A 201 2.92 6.58 -0.15
C PHE A 201 1.62 6.62 -0.96
N THR A 202 0.54 7.14 -0.36
CA THR A 202 -0.77 7.20 -1.04
C THR A 202 -0.72 8.10 -2.25
N THR A 203 -0.09 9.27 -2.16
CA THR A 203 0.04 10.20 -3.30
C THR A 203 0.82 9.57 -4.45
N ALA A 204 1.93 8.86 -4.17
CA ALA A 204 2.75 8.25 -5.21
C ALA A 204 2.01 7.14 -5.97
N ILE A 205 1.30 6.27 -5.25
CA ILE A 205 0.52 5.18 -5.86
C ILE A 205 -0.72 5.72 -6.56
N TRP A 206 -1.48 6.62 -5.93
CA TRP A 206 -2.66 7.23 -6.54
C TRP A 206 -2.32 7.86 -7.88
N ASN A 207 -1.28 8.71 -7.92
CA ASN A 207 -0.84 9.35 -9.15
C ASN A 207 -0.27 8.37 -10.20
N ALA A 208 0.04 7.14 -9.82
CA ALA A 208 0.49 6.10 -10.74
C ALA A 208 -0.68 5.41 -11.46
N VAL A 209 -1.87 5.40 -10.87
CA VAL A 209 -3.04 4.65 -11.40
C VAL A 209 -4.24 5.54 -11.74
N CYS A 210 -4.33 6.75 -11.19
CA CYS A 210 -5.42 7.70 -11.41
C CYS A 210 -5.00 8.89 -12.27
N ALA A 211 -5.89 9.36 -13.13
CA ALA A 211 -5.68 10.53 -13.99
C ALA A 211 -5.89 11.85 -13.23
N ASP A 212 -6.75 11.86 -12.22
CA ASP A 212 -6.98 12.99 -11.32
C ASP A 212 -5.87 13.05 -10.27
N ARG A 213 -4.84 13.85 -10.56
CA ARG A 213 -3.60 13.86 -9.77
C ARG A 213 -3.75 14.62 -8.47
N LEU A 214 -3.20 14.06 -7.40
CA LEU A 214 -3.04 14.72 -6.11
C LEU A 214 -1.64 15.34 -6.00
N CYS A 215 -1.56 16.53 -5.42
CA CYS A 215 -0.32 17.27 -5.27
C CYS A 215 -0.32 18.04 -3.93
N PRO A 216 -0.33 17.34 -2.78
CA PRO A 216 -0.21 17.99 -1.49
C PRO A 216 1.13 18.73 -1.39
N VAL A 217 1.13 19.93 -0.82
CA VAL A 217 2.34 20.78 -0.75
C VAL A 217 3.37 20.20 0.22
N LEU A 218 2.89 19.62 1.32
CA LEU A 218 3.67 18.86 2.29
C LEU A 218 3.14 17.43 2.37
N PRO A 219 3.95 16.44 2.79
CA PRO A 219 3.49 15.08 2.98
C PRO A 219 2.69 14.95 4.29
N THR A 220 1.62 15.74 4.44
CA THR A 220 0.75 15.79 5.62
C THR A 220 -0.70 15.46 5.24
N PRO A 221 -1.45 14.79 6.12
CA PRO A 221 -2.85 14.42 5.82
C PRO A 221 -3.75 15.64 5.57
N GLU A 222 -3.52 16.76 6.25
CA GLU A 222 -4.23 18.02 6.01
C GLU A 222 -4.04 18.54 4.57
N GLU A 223 -2.79 18.56 4.09
CA GLU A 223 -2.48 18.99 2.72
C GLU A 223 -3.03 18.02 1.66
N LEU A 224 -3.09 16.72 1.99
CA LEU A 224 -3.73 15.72 1.15
C LEU A 224 -5.23 15.99 1.02
N THR A 225 -5.92 16.26 2.14
CA THR A 225 -7.33 16.66 2.12
C THR A 225 -7.53 17.94 1.31
N HIS A 226 -6.65 18.94 1.48
CA HIS A 226 -6.70 20.16 0.67
C HIS A 226 -6.58 19.85 -0.83
N SER A 227 -5.61 19.00 -1.22
CA SER A 227 -5.45 18.57 -2.62
C SER A 227 -6.66 17.81 -3.16
N MET A 228 -7.39 17.05 -2.32
CA MET A 228 -8.60 16.33 -2.72
C MET A 228 -9.79 17.28 -2.90
N SER A 229 -9.87 18.36 -2.11
CA SER A 229 -10.98 19.31 -2.14
C SER A 229 -11.21 19.99 -3.49
N GLY A 230 -10.19 20.03 -4.37
CA GLY A 230 -10.30 20.52 -5.74
C GLY A 230 -11.14 19.63 -6.69
N TYR A 231 -11.54 18.44 -6.25
CA TYR A 231 -12.31 17.47 -7.05
C TYR A 231 -13.77 17.42 -6.60
N GLU A 232 -14.54 18.45 -6.95
CA GLU A 232 -15.97 18.54 -6.62
C GLU A 232 -16.76 17.29 -7.05
N GLY A 233 -17.62 16.79 -6.15
CA GLY A 233 -18.46 15.62 -6.41
C GLY A 233 -17.73 14.27 -6.45
N LYS A 234 -16.45 14.23 -6.07
CA LYS A 234 -15.62 13.01 -6.01
C LYS A 234 -15.11 12.66 -4.62
N VAL A 235 -15.30 13.55 -3.64
CA VAL A 235 -14.87 13.34 -2.26
C VAL A 235 -16.02 12.78 -1.43
N THR A 236 -15.80 11.64 -0.78
CA THR A 236 -16.73 11.02 0.16
C THR A 236 -16.26 11.25 1.59
N GLU A 237 -17.15 11.77 2.42
CA GLU A 237 -16.96 11.91 3.87
C GLU A 237 -17.41 10.62 4.57
N HIS A 238 -16.68 10.24 5.62
CA HIS A 238 -16.95 9.07 6.46
C HIS A 238 -17.17 7.77 5.64
N PRO A 239 -16.23 7.38 4.76
CA PRO A 239 -16.32 6.09 4.08
C PRO A 239 -16.30 4.94 5.09
N GLU A 240 -16.94 3.83 4.74
CA GLU A 240 -16.81 2.59 5.48
C GLU A 240 -15.36 2.07 5.39
N ILE A 241 -14.78 1.68 6.52
CA ILE A 241 -13.45 1.08 6.58
C ILE A 241 -13.62 -0.40 6.92
N PRO A 242 -13.44 -1.31 5.94
CA PRO A 242 -13.71 -2.73 6.11
C PRO A 242 -12.60 -3.43 6.92
N TYR A 243 -12.95 -4.56 7.55
CA TYR A 243 -12.02 -5.43 8.26
C TYR A 243 -12.32 -6.91 7.95
N ASP A 244 -12.07 -7.32 6.70
CA ASP A 244 -12.42 -8.69 6.28
C ASP A 244 -11.39 -9.74 6.73
N TYR A 245 -10.10 -9.37 6.78
CA TYR A 245 -8.97 -10.28 7.00
C TYR A 245 -8.13 -9.93 8.23
N VAL A 246 -7.28 -10.85 8.71
CA VAL A 246 -6.27 -10.53 9.74
C VAL A 246 -5.19 -9.57 9.22
N VAL A 247 -4.41 -8.98 10.13
CA VAL A 247 -3.36 -8.02 9.77
C VAL A 247 -2.09 -8.71 9.25
N TYR A 248 -1.52 -8.13 8.19
CA TYR A 248 -0.19 -8.47 7.68
C TYR A 248 0.68 -7.21 7.61
N TYR A 249 1.99 -7.40 7.48
CA TYR A 249 2.94 -6.31 7.25
C TYR A 249 4.04 -6.73 6.27
N GLY A 250 4.69 -5.71 5.70
CA GLY A 250 5.87 -5.87 4.86
C GLY A 250 5.59 -6.42 3.46
N TYR A 251 6.64 -6.44 2.64
CA TYR A 251 6.60 -7.10 1.33
C TYR A 251 7.83 -8.02 1.15
N PRO A 252 7.66 -9.35 1.01
CA PRO A 252 6.38 -10.08 0.96
C PRO A 252 5.59 -10.01 2.28
N ALA A 253 4.27 -10.12 2.18
CA ALA A 253 3.36 -9.99 3.32
C ALA A 253 3.61 -11.07 4.39
N THR A 254 3.76 -10.63 5.64
CA THR A 254 3.97 -11.47 6.82
C THR A 254 2.82 -11.27 7.80
N ARG A 255 2.20 -12.35 8.27
CA ARG A 255 1.09 -12.28 9.24
C ARG A 255 1.58 -11.66 10.55
N SER A 256 0.84 -10.67 11.04
CA SER A 256 1.11 -10.04 12.33
C SER A 256 0.86 -11.00 13.50
N GLN A 257 1.72 -10.94 14.51
CA GLN A 257 1.52 -11.58 15.80
C GLN A 257 0.84 -10.63 16.80
N ASP A 258 1.09 -9.33 16.66
CA ASP A 258 0.56 -8.32 17.57
C ASP A 258 -0.86 -7.86 17.24
N TYR A 259 -1.36 -8.14 16.02
CA TYR A 259 -2.63 -7.66 15.47
C TYR A 259 -3.42 -8.79 14.77
N GLN A 260 -3.98 -9.73 15.54
CA GLN A 260 -4.87 -10.80 15.04
C GLN A 260 -6.33 -10.48 15.27
#